data_AF-D4MRU2-F1
#
_entry.id   AF-D4MRU2-F1
#
_cell.length_a   1.000
_cell.length_b   1.000
_cell.length_c   1.000
_cell.angle_alpha   90.00
_cell.angle_beta   90.00
_cell.angle_gamma   90.00
#
_symmetry.space_group_name_H-M   'P 1'
#
loop_
_entity.id
_entity.type
_entity.pdbx_description
1 polymer ?
#
loop_
_entity_poly.entity_id
_entity_poly.type
_entity_poly.pdbx_seq_one_letter_code
_entity_poly.pdbx_strand_id
1 'polypeptide(L)'
;MEPWFQVVLTIFSSVLASSGLWAYLQKKSEQKDVKTEMLIGLAHDRIMYLGMSYIDRGCVTQDEYENLRVYLYEPYERMGGNGSAKRIMQEVDKLPIHKFIEKEEEHNEHE
;
A
#
# COMPACT_ATOMS: atom_id res chain seq x y z
N MET A 1 12.79 -38.43 -33.73
CA MET A 1 12.06 -38.02 -32.52
C MET A 1 11.40 -39.27 -31.95
N GLU A 2 11.69 -39.63 -30.71
CA GLU A 2 11.05 -40.77 -30.07
C GLU A 2 9.52 -40.55 -30.00
N PRO A 3 8.68 -41.51 -30.42
CA PRO A 3 7.23 -41.33 -30.55
C PRO A 3 6.54 -40.98 -29.22
N TRP A 4 7.08 -41.43 -28.09
CA TRP A 4 6.55 -41.08 -26.76
C TRP A 4 6.75 -39.59 -26.42
N PHE A 5 7.82 -38.94 -26.91
CA PHE A 5 8.07 -37.51 -26.69
C PHE A 5 7.02 -36.64 -27.40
N GLN A 6 6.58 -37.05 -28.58
CA GLN A 6 5.50 -36.36 -29.31
C GLN A 6 4.16 -36.46 -28.58
N VAL A 7 3.85 -37.63 -28.00
CA VAL A 7 2.63 -37.81 -27.21
C VAL A 7 2.63 -36.90 -25.99
N VAL A 8 3.74 -36.86 -25.24
CA VAL A 8 3.90 -35.97 -24.08
C VAL A 8 3.74 -34.50 -24.52
N LEU A 9 4.45 -34.08 -25.56
CA LEU A 9 4.38 -32.70 -26.06
C LEU A 9 2.96 -32.31 -26.50
N THR A 10 2.23 -33.22 -27.15
CA THR A 10 0.85 -32.98 -27.61
C THR A 10 -0.11 -32.82 -26.44
N ILE A 11 0.01 -33.66 -25.41
CA ILE A 11 -0.79 -33.54 -24.18
C ILE A 11 -0.51 -32.20 -23.49
N PHE A 12 0.77 -31.85 -23.30
CA PHE A 12 1.15 -30.55 -22.70
C PHE A 12 0.63 -29.36 -23.51
N SER A 13 0.75 -29.42 -24.84
CA SER A 13 0.26 -28.37 -25.74
C SER A 13 -1.26 -28.22 -25.67
N SER A 14 -1.99 -29.33 -25.56
CA SER A 14 -3.46 -29.32 -25.44
C SER A 14 -3.94 -28.70 -24.11
N VAL A 15 -3.21 -28.94 -23.02
CA VAL A 15 -3.51 -28.37 -21.70
C VAL A 15 -3.20 -26.88 -21.68
N LEU A 16 -2.08 -26.46 -22.27
CA LEU A 16 -1.72 -25.04 -22.40
C LEU A 16 -2.61 -24.29 -23.38
N ALA A 17 -3.17 -24.94 -24.39
CA ALA A 17 -4.16 -24.34 -25.31
C ALA A 17 -5.59 -24.37 -24.76
N SER A 18 -5.83 -25.03 -23.62
CA SER A 18 -7.16 -25.13 -23.03
C SER A 18 -7.64 -23.76 -22.55
N SER A 19 -8.80 -23.35 -23.05
CA SER A 19 -9.48 -22.11 -22.66
C SER A 19 -9.78 -22.06 -21.17
N GLY A 20 -9.97 -23.20 -20.51
CA GLY A 20 -10.20 -23.29 -19.06
C GLY A 20 -8.96 -22.90 -18.24
N LEU A 21 -7.76 -23.26 -18.70
CA LEU A 21 -6.51 -22.91 -18.01
C LEU A 21 -6.26 -21.40 -18.08
N TRP A 22 -6.43 -20.80 -19.26
CA TRP A 22 -6.28 -19.36 -19.46
C TRP A 22 -7.35 -18.56 -18.71
N ALA A 23 -8.61 -18.98 -18.74
CA ALA A 23 -9.68 -18.33 -17.97
C ALA A 23 -9.40 -18.36 -16.46
N TYR A 24 -8.86 -19.46 -15.94
CA TYR A 24 -8.43 -19.55 -14.54
C TYR A 24 -7.25 -18.63 -14.21
N LEU A 25 -6.21 -18.61 -15.07
CA LEU A 25 -5.06 -17.73 -14.91
C LEU A 25 -5.47 -16.25 -14.97
N GLN A 26 -6.31 -15.88 -15.93
CA GLN A 26 -6.85 -14.54 -16.09
C GLN A 26 -7.67 -14.14 -14.85
N LYS A 27 -8.61 -14.98 -14.40
CA LYS A 27 -9.39 -14.72 -13.18
C LYS A 27 -8.51 -14.54 -11.94
N LYS A 28 -7.44 -15.34 -11.80
CA LYS A 28 -6.49 -15.19 -10.69
C LYS A 28 -5.66 -13.90 -10.78
N SER A 29 -5.34 -13.46 -12.00
CA SER A 29 -4.68 -12.18 -12.24
C SER A 29 -5.61 -11.00 -11.91
N GLU A 30 -6.83 -11.01 -12.42
CA GLU A 30 -7.85 -9.98 -12.16
C GLU A 30 -8.15 -9.85 -10.67
N GLN A 31 -8.28 -10.95 -9.93
CA GLN A 31 -8.48 -10.88 -8.47
C GLN A 31 -7.31 -10.24 -7.72
N LYS A 32 -6.07 -10.41 -8.20
CA LYS A 32 -4.91 -9.72 -7.61
C LYS A 32 -4.96 -8.23 -7.93
N ASP A 33 -5.43 -7.87 -9.10
CA ASP A 33 -5.58 -6.47 -9.54
C ASP A 33 -6.62 -5.76 -8.68
N VAL A 34 -7.82 -6.32 -8.55
CA VAL A 34 -8.90 -5.75 -7.72
C VAL A 34 -8.49 -5.61 -6.25
N LYS A 35 -7.79 -6.61 -5.69
CA LYS A 35 -7.29 -6.52 -4.30
C LYS A 35 -6.25 -5.41 -4.14
N THR A 36 -5.35 -5.27 -5.12
CA THR A 36 -4.36 -4.20 -5.14
C THR A 36 -5.04 -2.84 -5.24
N GLU A 37 -6.00 -2.68 -6.15
CA GLU A 37 -6.77 -1.44 -6.33
C GLU A 37 -7.54 -1.06 -5.05
N MET A 38 -8.19 -2.04 -4.40
CA MET A 38 -8.86 -1.81 -3.12
C MET A 38 -7.88 -1.41 -2.02
N LEU A 39 -6.70 -2.02 -1.93
CA LEU A 39 -5.66 -1.64 -0.97
C LEU A 39 -5.15 -0.21 -1.21
N ILE A 40 -4.93 0.16 -2.47
CA ILE A 40 -4.57 1.53 -2.85
C ILE A 40 -5.69 2.50 -2.46
N GLY A 41 -6.95 2.13 -2.70
CA GLY A 41 -8.12 2.92 -2.30
C GLY A 41 -8.22 3.13 -0.78
N LEU A 42 -7.98 2.10 0.02
CA LEU A 42 -7.97 2.20 1.48
C LEU A 42 -6.80 3.05 2.00
N ALA A 43 -5.61 2.88 1.42
CA ALA A 43 -4.45 3.72 1.75
C ALA A 43 -4.73 5.19 1.39
N HIS A 44 -5.36 5.43 0.23
CA HIS A 44 -5.78 6.75 -0.20
C HIS A 44 -6.72 7.41 0.80
N ASP A 45 -7.81 6.72 1.19
CA ASP A 45 -8.76 7.19 2.18
C ASP A 45 -8.07 7.55 3.50
N ARG A 46 -7.17 6.68 3.98
CA ARG A 46 -6.46 6.91 5.23
C ARG A 46 -5.52 8.11 5.17
N ILE A 47 -4.77 8.27 4.08
CA ILE A 47 -3.87 9.42 3.86
C ILE A 47 -4.69 10.71 3.82
N MET A 48 -5.81 10.70 3.10
CA MET A 48 -6.72 11.82 2.99
C MET A 48 -7.27 12.25 4.35
N TYR A 49 -7.80 11.29 5.12
CA TYR A 49 -8.36 11.55 6.45
C TYR A 49 -7.33 12.13 7.41
N LEU A 50 -6.16 11.50 7.54
CA LEU A 50 -5.11 11.94 8.46
C LEU A 50 -4.51 13.28 8.01
N GLY A 51 -4.16 13.40 6.74
CA GLY A 51 -3.55 14.62 6.22
C GLY A 51 -4.48 15.83 6.34
N MET A 52 -5.77 15.68 6.03
CA MET A 52 -6.75 16.75 6.26
C MET A 52 -6.89 17.11 7.74
N SER A 53 -6.90 16.13 8.64
CA SER A 53 -6.93 16.38 10.09
C SER A 53 -5.72 17.18 10.57
N TYR A 54 -4.52 16.86 10.09
CA TYR A 54 -3.31 17.60 10.45
C TYR A 54 -3.29 19.02 9.87
N ILE A 55 -3.73 19.18 8.63
CA ILE A 55 -3.85 20.48 7.97
C ILE A 55 -4.85 21.37 8.72
N ASP A 56 -6.01 20.84 9.09
CA ASP A 56 -7.03 21.57 9.85
C ASP A 56 -6.53 21.97 11.24
N ARG A 57 -5.79 21.09 11.91
CA ARG A 57 -5.13 21.38 13.18
C ARG A 57 -3.98 22.39 13.04
N GLY A 58 -3.42 22.57 11.85
CA GLY A 58 -2.31 23.47 11.58
C GLY A 58 -0.96 23.03 12.15
N CYS A 59 -0.86 21.79 12.63
CA CYS A 59 0.38 21.19 13.11
C CYS A 59 0.34 19.66 13.08
N VAL A 60 1.51 19.06 13.04
CA VAL A 60 1.70 17.60 13.06
C VAL A 60 2.80 17.25 14.06
N THR A 61 2.69 16.11 14.75
CA THR A 61 3.77 15.64 15.61
C THR A 61 4.80 14.87 14.78
N GLN A 62 6.00 14.67 15.33
CA GLN A 62 7.04 13.89 14.66
C GLN A 62 6.53 12.48 14.28
N ASP A 63 5.89 11.78 15.21
CA ASP A 63 5.42 10.41 15.02
C ASP A 63 4.24 10.34 14.05
N GLU A 64 3.32 11.30 14.11
CA GLU A 64 2.20 11.41 13.17
C GLU A 64 2.70 11.64 11.74
N TYR A 65 3.70 12.52 11.58
CA TYR A 65 4.31 12.81 10.30
C TYR A 65 5.02 11.57 9.74
N GLU A 66 5.82 10.88 10.56
CA GLU A 66 6.50 9.65 10.15
C GLU A 66 5.48 8.57 9.74
N ASN A 67 4.46 8.35 10.57
CA ASN A 67 3.38 7.41 10.27
C ASN A 67 2.69 7.73 8.94
N LEU A 68 2.36 8.99 8.69
CA LEU A 68 1.70 9.38 7.44
C LEU A 68 2.65 9.29 6.23
N ARG A 69 3.88 9.80 6.35
CA ARG A 69 4.83 9.90 5.23
C ARG A 69 5.45 8.55 4.88
N VAL A 70 6.03 7.87 5.87
CA VAL A 70 6.86 6.67 5.66
C VAL A 70 6.00 5.42 5.56
N TYR A 71 5.01 5.27 6.44
CA TYR A 71 4.25 4.02 6.53
C TYR A 71 3.00 4.00 5.63
N LEU A 72 2.44 5.16 5.29
CA LEU A 72 1.27 5.23 4.42
C LEU A 72 1.60 5.79 3.02
N TYR A 73 2.15 7.01 2.93
CA TYR A 73 2.30 7.70 1.65
C TYR A 73 3.36 7.07 0.72
N GLU A 74 4.55 6.71 1.22
CA GLU A 74 5.60 6.13 0.35
C GLU A 74 5.25 4.77 -0.27
N PRO A 75 4.69 3.80 0.49
CA PRO A 75 4.21 2.56 -0.11
C PRO A 75 3.08 2.84 -1.11
N TYR A 76 2.15 3.74 -0.77
CA TYR A 76 1.06 4.14 -1.63
C TYR A 76 1.52 4.75 -2.96
N GLU A 77 2.49 5.68 -2.93
CA GLU A 77 3.04 6.30 -4.15
C GLU A 77 3.72 5.26 -5.05
N ARG A 78 4.49 4.33 -4.46
CA ARG A 78 5.11 3.21 -5.20
C ARG A 78 4.10 2.24 -5.81
N MET A 79 2.91 2.11 -5.23
CA MET A 79 1.82 1.28 -5.75
C MET A 79 1.00 1.96 -6.86
N GLY A 80 1.40 3.15 -7.32
CA GLY A 80 0.66 3.89 -8.36
C GLY A 80 -0.33 4.89 -7.78
N GLY A 81 0.01 5.48 -6.63
CA GLY A 81 -0.79 6.51 -5.96
C GLY A 81 -1.17 7.69 -6.86
N ASN A 82 -2.19 8.45 -6.44
CA ASN A 82 -2.78 9.53 -7.23
C ASN A 82 -2.26 10.93 -6.83
N GLY A 83 -2.55 11.91 -7.70
CA GLY A 83 -2.12 13.30 -7.50
C GLY A 83 -2.81 14.02 -6.34
N SER A 84 -3.96 13.54 -5.86
CA SER A 84 -4.68 14.19 -4.76
C SER A 84 -4.05 13.87 -3.40
N ALA A 85 -3.67 12.61 -3.14
CA ALA A 85 -2.90 12.25 -1.95
C ALA A 85 -1.53 12.94 -1.92
N LYS A 86 -0.87 13.07 -3.08
CA LYS A 86 0.38 13.82 -3.21
C LYS A 86 0.23 15.28 -2.79
N ARG A 87 -0.86 15.94 -3.20
CA ARG A 87 -1.15 17.32 -2.80
C ARG A 87 -1.36 17.43 -1.30
N ILE A 88 -2.09 16.50 -0.69
CA ILE A 88 -2.29 16.48 0.77
C ILE A 88 -0.95 16.34 1.49
N MET A 89 -0.09 15.40 1.08
CA MET A 89 1.22 15.24 1.70
C MET A 89 2.06 16.53 1.60
N GLN A 90 2.03 17.21 0.45
CA GLN A 90 2.73 18.50 0.28
C GLN A 90 2.22 19.61 1.18
N GLU A 91 0.92 19.63 1.51
CA GLU A 91 0.38 20.58 2.48
C GLU A 91 0.78 20.20 3.92
N VAL A 92 0.78 18.90 4.26
CA VAL A 92 1.27 18.41 5.55
C VAL A 92 2.77 18.72 5.73
N ASP A 93 3.59 18.60 4.68
CA ASP A 93 5.03 18.90 4.71
C ASP A 93 5.34 20.36 5.10
N LYS A 94 4.37 21.27 4.96
CA LYS A 94 4.50 22.68 5.33
C LYS A 94 4.15 22.95 6.80
N LEU A 95 3.58 21.99 7.51
CA LEU A 95 3.11 22.17 8.87
C LEU A 95 4.26 22.18 9.89
N PRO A 96 4.14 22.95 10.99
CA PRO A 96 5.11 22.90 12.07
C PRO A 96 5.09 21.54 12.79
N ILE A 97 6.28 20.97 12.99
CA ILE A 97 6.46 19.68 13.68
C ILE A 97 6.60 19.92 15.19
N HIS A 98 5.63 19.43 15.97
CA HIS A 98 5.73 19.39 17.43
C HIS A 98 6.42 18.11 17.88
N LYS A 99 7.53 18.24 18.60
CA LYS A 99 8.12 17.10 19.32
C LYS A 99 7.38 16.96 20.64
N PHE A 100 6.80 15.78 20.91
CA PHE A 100 6.46 15.44 22.28
C PHE A 100 7.77 15.39 23.05
N ILE A 101 7.98 16.35 23.94
CA ILE A 101 8.95 16.18 25.01
C ILE A 101 8.29 15.15 25.92
N GLU A 102 8.74 13.90 25.86
CA GLU A 102 8.41 12.91 26.87
C GLU A 102 8.71 13.56 28.23
N LYS A 103 7.68 13.79 29.04
CA LYS A 103 7.92 14.06 30.45
C LYS A 103 8.55 12.80 31.00
N GLU A 104 9.83 12.87 31.34
CA GLU A 104 10.50 11.85 32.15
C GLU A 104 9.54 11.46 33.28
N GLU A 105 9.10 10.21 33.26
CA GLU A 105 8.39 9.63 34.38
C GLU A 105 9.38 9.63 35.56
N GLU A 106 9.28 10.65 36.43
CA GLU A 106 9.81 10.60 37.78
C GLU A 106 9.10 9.43 38.51
N HIS A 107 9.60 8.22 38.28
CA HIS A 107 9.27 7.08 39.11
C HIS A 107 9.96 7.33 40.45
N ASN A 108 9.18 7.90 41.37
CA ASN A 108 9.44 7.88 42.80
C ASN A 108 9.67 6.42 43.24
N GLU A 109 10.93 5.99 43.32
CA GLU A 109 11.34 4.94 44.25
C GLU A 109 11.88 5.62 45.51
N HIS A 110 10.94 6.12 46.31
CA HIS A 110 11.12 6.22 47.75
C HIS A 110 10.63 4.91 48.36
N GLU A 111 11.55 3.99 48.66
CA GLU A 111 11.55 3.15 49.87
C GLU A 111 12.94 2.55 50.13
#